data_AF-A0AAV8WFN9-F1
#
_entry.id   AF-A0AAV8WFN9-F1
#
_cell.length_a   1.000
_cell.length_b   1.000
_cell.length_c   1.000
_cell.angle_alpha   90.00
_cell.angle_beta   90.00
_cell.angle_gamma   90.00
#
_symmetry.space_group_name_H-M   'P 1'
#
loop_
_entity.id
_entity.type
_entity.pdbx_description
1 polymer ?
#
loop_
_entity_poly.entity_id
_entity_poly.type
_entity_poly.pdbx_seq_one_letter_code
_entity_poly.pdbx_strand_id
1 'polypeptide(L)'
;RTAANEPMYMPAGTAYVYMTYGMYHCFNISSEEPGAAVLLRALEPISGMETMQKFRAQKLKTNKNAIQPPKLCDGPSKLCISMNITKESMNKLDLTDLSNDTMWLEDDPDFDRDGMKIVCTSRIGIASAGVEWATKPLRFYILHNDSVSKRDKAAEEELDFDTAFMICMFCKQNRRLLKEDYDRPCQDLAVYLLGKILVRKLENGGILKGVIVETECYLGGDDKASHSYNGNAEPGAVALVRALQPVCGTSIMEGFRSRAGAKSKAANPRRGFTNSSLCNGPSKLCIAMDITKDNSNELDLGSSLNERLWIEKGAGLSVRGRILNTSRIGIGPSAEEWVNKPLRFYLLGNRSVSKRDKKAEEFATVTKVD
;
A
#
# COMPACT_ATOMS: atom_id res chain seq x y z
N ARG A 1 1.16 -16.93 27.59
CA ARG A 1 0.49 -17.70 26.52
C ARG A 1 -0.45 -18.72 27.15
N THR A 2 -1.69 -18.78 26.68
CA THR A 2 -2.72 -19.75 27.07
C THR A 2 -3.41 -20.25 25.81
N ALA A 3 -4.14 -21.38 25.90
CA ALA A 3 -4.91 -21.87 24.75
C ALA A 3 -5.91 -20.83 24.20
N ALA A 4 -6.37 -19.90 25.04
CA ALA A 4 -7.33 -18.87 24.66
C ALA A 4 -6.71 -17.70 23.88
N ASN A 5 -5.45 -17.33 24.15
CA ASN A 5 -4.76 -16.24 23.46
C ASN A 5 -3.65 -16.71 22.51
N GLU A 6 -3.56 -18.03 22.31
CA GLU A 6 -2.71 -18.69 21.33
C GLU A 6 -2.61 -17.96 19.98
N PRO A 7 -3.72 -17.50 19.37
CA PRO A 7 -3.65 -16.89 18.04
C PRO A 7 -2.87 -15.57 18.02
N MET A 8 -2.70 -14.88 19.16
CA MET A 8 -1.87 -13.67 19.27
C MET A 8 -0.37 -13.97 19.17
N TYR A 9 0.03 -15.23 19.32
CA TYR A 9 1.42 -15.69 19.20
C TYR A 9 1.66 -16.49 17.90
N MET A 10 0.64 -16.62 17.05
CA MET A 10 0.73 -17.21 15.72
C MET A 10 1.22 -16.14 14.71
N PRO A 11 1.62 -16.53 13.47
CA PRO A 11 2.10 -15.58 12.47
C PRO A 11 1.17 -14.38 12.26
N ALA A 12 1.73 -13.21 11.94
CA ALA A 12 0.97 -12.00 11.67
C ALA A 12 -0.09 -12.23 10.57
N GLY A 13 -1.28 -11.68 10.75
CA GLY A 13 -2.42 -11.96 9.86
C GLY A 13 -3.30 -13.14 10.31
N THR A 14 -3.01 -13.76 11.46
CA THR A 14 -3.88 -14.77 12.05
C THR A 14 -5.08 -14.12 12.73
N ALA A 15 -6.29 -14.60 12.41
CA ALA A 15 -7.53 -14.24 13.08
C ALA A 15 -7.55 -14.70 14.54
N TYR A 16 -7.79 -13.77 15.45
CA TYR A 16 -8.03 -14.03 16.86
C TYR A 16 -9.45 -13.64 17.24
N VAL A 17 -10.31 -14.65 17.41
CA VAL A 17 -11.67 -14.47 17.89
C VAL A 17 -11.81 -15.02 19.31
N TYR A 18 -12.31 -14.19 20.22
CA TYR A 18 -12.59 -14.61 21.59
C TYR A 18 -13.99 -14.20 22.03
N MET A 19 -14.53 -14.96 22.98
CA MET A 19 -15.81 -14.64 23.61
C MET A 19 -15.62 -13.65 24.77
N THR A 20 -16.50 -12.67 24.86
CA THR A 20 -16.59 -11.72 25.96
C THR A 20 -18.00 -11.71 26.54
N TYR A 21 -18.10 -11.54 27.87
CA TYR A 21 -19.36 -11.62 28.62
C TYR A 21 -20.18 -12.89 28.36
N GLY A 22 -19.52 -13.98 27.95
CA GLY A 22 -20.14 -15.29 27.67
C GLY A 22 -21.10 -15.34 26.47
N MET A 23 -21.33 -14.24 25.75
CA MET A 23 -22.39 -14.18 24.73
C MET A 23 -22.05 -13.38 23.46
N TYR A 24 -20.90 -12.69 23.48
CA TYR A 24 -20.44 -11.84 22.41
C TYR A 24 -19.05 -12.24 21.95
N HIS A 25 -18.72 -11.94 20.70
CA HIS A 25 -17.40 -12.14 20.14
C HIS A 25 -16.68 -10.81 19.97
N CYS A 26 -15.35 -10.88 19.97
CA CYS A 26 -14.45 -9.83 19.52
C CYS A 26 -13.50 -10.45 18.51
N PHE A 27 -13.24 -9.73 17.41
CA PHE A 27 -12.36 -10.16 16.33
C PHE A 27 -11.10 -9.28 16.30
N ASN A 28 -9.95 -9.93 16.30
CA ASN A 28 -8.64 -9.30 16.27
C ASN A 28 -7.78 -9.97 15.20
N ILE A 29 -6.69 -9.32 14.83
CA ILE A 29 -5.71 -9.83 13.87
C ILE A 29 -4.34 -9.75 14.54
N SER A 30 -3.59 -10.85 14.58
CA SER A 30 -2.22 -10.86 15.12
C SER A 30 -1.29 -9.93 14.33
N SER A 31 -0.39 -9.24 15.04
CA SER A 31 0.67 -8.42 14.43
C SER A 31 2.02 -9.12 14.51
N GLU A 32 3.07 -8.39 14.13
CA GLU A 32 4.45 -8.90 14.09
C GLU A 32 4.96 -9.31 15.47
N GLU A 33 4.67 -8.51 16.50
CA GLU A 33 5.19 -8.73 17.84
C GLU A 33 4.46 -9.90 18.53
N PRO A 34 5.19 -10.88 19.10
CA PRO A 34 4.57 -12.00 19.78
C PRO A 34 3.63 -11.55 20.91
N GLY A 35 2.36 -11.92 20.81
CA GLY A 35 1.32 -11.54 21.77
C GLY A 35 0.69 -10.18 21.50
N ALA A 36 1.00 -9.52 20.39
CA ALA A 36 0.33 -8.31 19.94
C ALA A 36 -0.75 -8.62 18.88
N ALA A 37 -1.84 -7.85 18.92
CA ALA A 37 -2.95 -7.99 18.00
C ALA A 37 -3.74 -6.67 17.90
N VAL A 38 -4.40 -6.49 16.76
CA VAL A 38 -5.27 -5.34 16.48
C VAL A 38 -6.73 -5.76 16.62
N LEU A 39 -7.46 -5.16 17.55
CA LEU A 39 -8.91 -5.37 17.70
C LEU A 39 -9.68 -4.58 16.62
N LEU A 40 -10.47 -5.27 15.81
CA LEU A 40 -11.46 -4.60 14.97
C LEU A 40 -12.63 -4.13 15.83
N ARG A 41 -12.92 -2.84 15.71
CA ARG A 41 -13.74 -2.10 16.66
C ARG A 41 -15.01 -1.55 16.05
N ALA A 42 -14.95 -1.20 14.77
CA ALA A 42 -16.10 -0.83 13.98
C ALA A 42 -15.80 -1.06 12.50
N LEU A 43 -16.84 -1.18 11.68
CA LEU A 43 -16.78 -1.19 10.23
C LEU A 43 -17.80 -0.20 9.68
N GLU A 44 -17.49 0.45 8.56
CA GLU A 44 -18.50 1.13 7.75
C GLU A 44 -19.12 0.09 6.79
N PRO A 45 -20.44 -0.19 6.88
CA PRO A 45 -21.05 -1.17 6.00
C PRO A 45 -21.13 -0.67 4.55
N ILE A 46 -20.36 -1.30 3.66
CA ILE A 46 -20.34 -0.96 2.23
C ILE A 46 -21.21 -1.88 1.36
N SER A 47 -21.45 -3.12 1.81
CA SER A 47 -22.23 -4.14 1.11
C SER A 47 -22.89 -5.11 2.10
N GLY A 48 -23.88 -5.87 1.65
CA GLY A 48 -24.54 -6.90 2.48
C GLY A 48 -25.38 -6.38 3.65
N MET A 49 -25.73 -5.09 3.65
CA MET A 49 -26.44 -4.41 4.76
C MET A 49 -27.72 -5.12 5.18
N GLU A 50 -28.51 -5.63 4.23
CA GLU A 50 -29.76 -6.32 4.55
C GLU A 50 -29.51 -7.63 5.34
N THR A 51 -28.44 -8.35 5.01
CA THR A 51 -28.00 -9.56 5.73
C THR A 51 -27.47 -9.21 7.12
N MET A 52 -26.64 -8.17 7.21
CA MET A 52 -26.16 -7.66 8.51
C MET A 52 -27.33 -7.26 9.42
N GLN A 53 -28.33 -6.55 8.88
CA GLN A 53 -29.55 -6.18 9.60
C GLN A 53 -30.31 -7.41 10.09
N LYS A 54 -30.46 -8.45 9.26
CA LYS A 54 -31.09 -9.71 9.66
C LYS A 54 -30.37 -10.36 10.84
N PHE A 55 -29.05 -10.50 10.80
CA PHE A 55 -28.28 -11.09 11.91
C PHE A 55 -28.39 -10.27 13.20
N ARG A 56 -28.30 -8.94 13.09
CA ARG A 56 -28.45 -8.03 14.23
C ARG A 56 -29.85 -8.11 14.84
N ALA A 57 -30.88 -8.14 14.00
CA ALA A 57 -32.28 -8.23 14.40
C ALA A 57 -32.60 -9.56 15.09
N GLN A 58 -32.09 -10.67 14.56
CA GLN A 58 -32.23 -12.00 15.16
C GLN A 58 -31.62 -12.04 16.56
N LYS A 59 -30.39 -11.53 16.73
CA LYS A 59 -29.71 -11.49 18.04
C LYS A 59 -30.43 -10.61 19.06
N LEU A 60 -30.99 -9.48 18.63
CA LEU A 60 -31.71 -8.53 19.49
C LEU A 60 -33.19 -8.86 19.68
N LYS A 61 -33.73 -9.85 18.96
CA LYS A 61 -35.18 -10.16 18.90
C LYS A 61 -36.02 -8.92 18.55
N THR A 62 -35.60 -8.18 17.52
CA THR A 62 -36.26 -6.94 17.05
C THR A 62 -36.49 -6.94 15.54
N ASN A 63 -37.14 -5.90 15.00
CA ASN A 63 -37.35 -5.73 13.57
C ASN A 63 -36.05 -5.29 12.86
N LYS A 64 -35.73 -5.90 11.71
CA LYS A 64 -34.55 -5.55 10.89
C LYS A 64 -34.49 -4.08 10.49
N ASN A 65 -35.65 -3.46 10.25
CA ASN A 65 -35.75 -2.06 9.83
C ASN A 65 -35.48 -1.07 10.98
N ALA A 66 -35.39 -1.54 12.22
CA ALA A 66 -35.08 -0.69 13.38
C ALA A 66 -33.59 -0.32 13.47
N ILE A 67 -32.72 -0.99 12.71
CA ILE A 67 -31.26 -0.83 12.81
C ILE A 67 -30.73 -0.11 11.57
N GLN A 68 -30.35 1.14 11.77
CA GLN A 68 -29.78 1.97 10.71
C GLN A 68 -28.39 1.49 10.31
N PRO A 69 -27.95 1.69 9.05
CA PRO A 69 -26.67 1.19 8.56
C PRO A 69 -25.45 1.55 9.42
N PRO A 70 -25.27 2.80 9.89
CA PRO A 70 -24.14 3.15 10.76
C PRO A 70 -24.11 2.38 12.08
N LYS A 71 -25.26 1.83 12.52
CA LYS A 71 -25.42 1.07 13.78
C LYS A 71 -25.28 -0.43 13.63
N LEU A 72 -25.01 -0.92 12.42
CA LEU A 72 -24.77 -2.35 12.18
C LEU A 72 -23.44 -2.77 12.79
N CYS A 73 -22.40 -1.97 12.57
CA CYS A 73 -21.04 -2.34 12.89
C CYS A 73 -20.35 -1.34 13.84
N ASP A 74 -21.10 -0.47 14.55
CA ASP A 74 -20.54 0.51 15.51
C ASP A 74 -20.17 -0.11 16.88
N GLY A 75 -19.42 -1.21 16.86
CA GLY A 75 -18.88 -1.84 18.05
C GLY A 75 -18.27 -3.22 17.78
N PRO A 76 -17.30 -3.67 18.60
CA PRO A 76 -16.54 -4.89 18.35
C PRO A 76 -17.42 -6.14 18.32
N SER A 77 -18.42 -6.21 19.19
CA SER A 77 -19.37 -7.34 19.17
C SER A 77 -20.49 -7.14 18.16
N LYS A 78 -20.83 -5.89 17.83
CA LYS A 78 -21.87 -5.59 16.83
C LYS A 78 -21.41 -5.99 15.44
N LEU A 79 -20.17 -5.66 15.07
CA LEU A 79 -19.58 -6.09 13.80
C LEU A 79 -19.48 -7.62 13.73
N CYS A 80 -19.09 -8.32 14.80
CA CYS A 80 -19.04 -9.79 14.77
C CYS A 80 -20.43 -10.39 14.54
N ILE A 81 -21.48 -9.83 15.15
CA ILE A 81 -22.86 -10.27 14.89
C ILE A 81 -23.25 -9.97 13.43
N SER A 82 -23.01 -8.75 12.95
CA SER A 82 -23.37 -8.32 11.59
C SER A 82 -22.67 -9.14 10.50
N MET A 83 -21.44 -9.58 10.76
CA MET A 83 -20.63 -10.39 9.84
C MET A 83 -20.72 -11.89 10.11
N ASN A 84 -21.55 -12.32 11.08
CA ASN A 84 -21.64 -13.71 11.54
C ASN A 84 -20.28 -14.35 11.91
N ILE A 85 -19.39 -13.56 12.54
CA ILE A 85 -18.09 -14.00 13.03
C ILE A 85 -18.27 -14.65 14.40
N THR A 86 -17.90 -15.92 14.52
CA THR A 86 -17.86 -16.65 15.79
C THR A 86 -16.48 -17.23 16.05
N LYS A 87 -16.21 -17.59 17.31
CA LYS A 87 -14.94 -18.21 17.68
C LYS A 87 -14.77 -19.58 17.01
N GLU A 88 -15.86 -20.31 16.85
CA GLU A 88 -15.89 -21.67 16.31
C GLU A 88 -15.57 -21.69 14.81
N SER A 89 -16.04 -20.69 14.06
CA SER A 89 -15.86 -20.63 12.61
C SER A 89 -14.62 -19.88 12.17
N MET A 90 -14.19 -18.85 12.90
CA MET A 90 -13.19 -17.89 12.38
C MET A 90 -11.90 -17.78 13.19
N ASN A 91 -11.79 -18.42 14.36
CA ASN A 91 -10.57 -18.32 15.16
C ASN A 91 -9.42 -19.13 14.56
N LYS A 92 -8.19 -18.57 14.58
CA LYS A 92 -6.96 -19.14 14.00
C LYS A 92 -6.93 -19.23 12.48
N LEU A 93 -7.88 -18.64 11.77
CA LEU A 93 -7.80 -18.54 10.32
C LEU A 93 -6.62 -17.66 9.91
N ASP A 94 -5.89 -18.08 8.89
CA ASP A 94 -4.91 -17.23 8.22
C ASP A 94 -5.64 -16.34 7.21
N LEU A 95 -5.59 -15.01 7.42
CA LEU A 95 -6.23 -14.03 6.53
C LEU A 95 -5.39 -13.72 5.28
N THR A 96 -4.17 -14.25 5.21
CA THR A 96 -3.25 -14.09 4.08
C THR A 96 -3.27 -15.28 3.13
N ASP A 97 -3.88 -16.39 3.55
CA ASP A 97 -4.07 -17.58 2.73
C ASP A 97 -5.06 -17.27 1.60
N LEU A 98 -4.56 -17.25 0.37
CA LEU A 98 -5.37 -16.95 -0.82
C LEU A 98 -6.34 -18.08 -1.18
N SER A 99 -6.21 -19.26 -0.57
CA SER A 99 -7.17 -20.34 -0.71
C SER A 99 -8.37 -20.20 0.23
N ASN A 100 -8.30 -19.29 1.20
CA ASN A 100 -9.40 -18.98 2.12
C ASN A 100 -10.47 -18.13 1.43
N ASP A 101 -11.63 -18.73 1.18
CA ASP A 101 -12.81 -18.09 0.57
C ASP A 101 -13.82 -17.57 1.60
N THR A 102 -13.50 -17.67 2.90
CA THR A 102 -14.43 -17.39 3.98
C THR A 102 -14.27 -15.97 4.53
N MET A 103 -13.04 -15.51 4.73
CA MET A 103 -12.76 -14.16 5.24
C MET A 103 -11.36 -13.71 4.87
N TRP A 104 -11.27 -12.53 4.25
CA TRP A 104 -10.02 -11.88 3.89
C TRP A 104 -10.15 -10.36 4.07
N LEU A 105 -9.03 -9.65 3.94
CA LEU A 105 -9.00 -8.19 3.87
C LEU A 105 -8.71 -7.75 2.44
N GLU A 106 -9.40 -6.71 2.00
CA GLU A 106 -9.18 -6.08 0.70
C GLU A 106 -8.71 -4.64 0.89
N ASP A 107 -7.88 -4.18 -0.04
CA ASP A 107 -7.65 -2.75 -0.19
C ASP A 107 -8.89 -2.09 -0.80
N ASP A 108 -9.30 -0.96 -0.20
CA ASP A 108 -10.29 -0.09 -0.81
C ASP A 108 -9.62 0.73 -1.94
N PRO A 109 -10.03 0.54 -3.21
CA PRO A 109 -9.41 1.19 -4.37
C PRO A 109 -9.75 2.68 -4.47
N ASP A 110 -10.87 3.12 -3.87
CA ASP A 110 -11.36 4.50 -3.90
C ASP A 110 -10.94 5.28 -2.64
N PHE A 111 -10.15 4.65 -1.78
CA PHE A 111 -9.76 5.19 -0.48
C PHE A 111 -8.79 6.37 -0.61
N ASP A 112 -9.29 7.58 -0.33
CA ASP A 112 -8.47 8.80 -0.23
C ASP A 112 -7.62 8.79 1.05
N ARG A 113 -6.44 8.16 0.95
CA ARG A 113 -5.45 8.06 2.03
C ARG A 113 -4.80 9.40 2.40
N ASP A 114 -4.91 10.41 1.54
CA ASP A 114 -4.28 11.73 1.76
C ASP A 114 -5.26 12.71 2.42
N GLY A 115 -6.56 12.57 2.18
CA GLY A 115 -7.63 13.31 2.88
C GLY A 115 -8.06 12.71 4.22
N MET A 116 -7.76 11.42 4.47
CA MET A 116 -8.16 10.77 5.72
C MET A 116 -7.38 11.29 6.94
N LYS A 117 -8.11 11.86 7.89
CA LYS A 117 -7.60 12.14 9.25
C LYS A 117 -7.92 10.98 10.19
N ILE A 118 -6.92 10.49 10.92
CA ILE A 118 -7.07 9.45 11.94
C ILE A 118 -7.04 10.11 13.32
N VAL A 119 -8.01 9.78 14.16
CA VAL A 119 -8.04 10.17 15.57
C VAL A 119 -7.35 9.10 16.40
N CYS A 120 -6.42 9.54 17.26
CA CYS A 120 -5.67 8.69 18.17
C CYS A 120 -6.09 9.00 19.61
N THR A 121 -6.59 8.02 20.36
CA THR A 121 -7.09 8.22 21.73
C THR A 121 -6.91 6.95 22.58
N SER A 122 -7.31 7.03 23.85
CA SER A 122 -7.39 5.92 24.79
C SER A 122 -8.36 4.81 24.34
N ARG A 123 -8.05 3.58 24.74
CA ARG A 123 -8.87 2.39 24.43
C ARG A 123 -10.09 2.33 25.35
N ILE A 124 -11.19 1.77 24.82
CA ILE A 124 -12.47 1.72 25.54
C ILE A 124 -12.55 0.44 26.39
N GLY A 125 -12.98 0.59 27.65
CA GLY A 125 -13.33 -0.55 28.50
C GLY A 125 -12.15 -1.29 29.11
N ILE A 126 -10.98 -0.64 29.23
CA ILE A 126 -9.75 -1.26 29.76
C ILE A 126 -9.25 -0.59 31.06
N ALA A 127 -10.12 0.05 31.83
CA ALA A 127 -9.73 0.73 33.08
C ALA A 127 -9.06 -0.22 34.09
N SER A 128 -9.41 -1.51 34.07
CA SER A 128 -8.77 -2.55 34.89
C SER A 128 -7.30 -2.82 34.55
N ALA A 129 -6.80 -2.34 33.41
CA ALA A 129 -5.39 -2.46 33.02
C ALA A 129 -4.47 -1.44 33.72
N GLY A 130 -5.01 -0.64 34.65
CA GLY A 130 -4.29 0.42 35.35
C GLY A 130 -4.22 1.71 34.54
N VAL A 131 -4.00 2.83 35.24
CA VAL A 131 -4.00 4.18 34.65
C VAL A 131 -2.98 4.31 33.51
N GLU A 132 -1.80 3.71 33.67
CA GLU A 132 -0.75 3.75 32.65
C GLU A 132 -1.24 3.21 31.29
N TRP A 133 -1.82 2.01 31.27
CA TRP A 133 -2.26 1.38 30.01
C TRP A 133 -3.64 1.88 29.55
N ALA A 134 -4.52 2.25 30.48
CA ALA A 134 -5.83 2.78 30.14
C ALA A 134 -5.75 4.13 29.42
N THR A 135 -4.72 4.94 29.71
CA THR A 135 -4.55 6.28 29.12
C THR A 135 -3.70 6.28 27.84
N LYS A 136 -2.97 5.20 27.54
CA LYS A 136 -2.16 5.13 26.31
C LYS A 136 -2.99 5.33 25.04
N PRO A 137 -2.53 6.17 24.09
CA PRO A 137 -3.25 6.48 22.86
C PRO A 137 -3.10 5.35 21.84
N LEU A 138 -3.74 4.21 22.12
CA LEU A 138 -3.66 2.98 21.33
C LEU A 138 -5.01 2.58 20.73
N ARG A 139 -5.87 3.57 20.48
CA ARG A 139 -7.12 3.43 19.75
C ARG A 139 -7.14 4.42 18.61
N PHE A 140 -7.42 3.89 17.43
CA PHE A 140 -7.43 4.63 16.17
C PHE A 140 -8.81 4.56 15.53
N TYR A 141 -9.29 5.65 14.95
CA TYR A 141 -10.51 5.66 14.14
C TYR A 141 -10.50 6.81 13.12
N ILE A 142 -11.30 6.69 12.06
CA ILE A 142 -11.43 7.72 11.02
C ILE A 142 -12.22 8.91 11.57
N LEU A 143 -11.66 10.11 11.45
CA LEU A 143 -12.28 11.35 11.90
C LEU A 143 -13.67 11.51 11.27
N HIS A 144 -14.64 11.91 12.10
CA HIS A 144 -16.04 12.16 11.70
C HIS A 144 -16.82 10.98 11.10
N ASN A 145 -16.28 9.76 11.11
CA ASN A 145 -17.01 8.60 10.59
C ASN A 145 -18.15 8.17 11.56
N ASP A 146 -19.37 8.13 11.05
CA ASP A 146 -20.59 7.84 11.83
C ASP A 146 -20.69 6.38 12.31
N SER A 147 -19.94 5.48 11.69
CA SER A 147 -19.87 4.07 12.08
C SER A 147 -18.95 3.85 13.30
N VAL A 148 -18.26 4.89 13.79
CA VAL A 148 -17.39 4.78 14.96
C VAL A 148 -18.22 4.69 16.25
N SER A 149 -18.02 3.59 16.98
CA SER A 149 -18.80 3.26 18.20
C SER A 149 -18.85 4.34 19.30
N LYS A 150 -17.75 5.05 19.56
CA LYS A 150 -17.65 6.10 20.59
C LYS A 150 -16.60 7.12 20.16
N ARG A 151 -17.03 8.25 19.62
CA ARG A 151 -16.14 9.35 19.22
C ARG A 151 -15.63 10.11 20.45
N ASP A 152 -14.41 10.60 20.36
CA ASP A 152 -13.73 11.40 21.38
C ASP A 152 -13.64 12.84 20.87
N LYS A 153 -14.65 13.65 21.18
CA LYS A 153 -14.80 14.99 20.61
C LYS A 153 -13.61 15.90 20.91
N ALA A 154 -12.98 15.76 22.08
CA ALA A 154 -11.81 16.56 22.43
C ALA A 154 -10.62 16.20 21.50
N ALA A 155 -10.36 14.91 21.32
CA ALA A 155 -9.30 14.45 20.40
C ALA A 155 -9.59 14.79 18.92
N GLU A 156 -10.86 14.92 18.55
CA GLU A 156 -11.25 15.38 17.21
C GLU A 156 -11.00 16.88 17.04
N GLU A 157 -11.38 17.70 18.02
CA GLU A 157 -11.14 19.15 18.01
C GLU A 157 -9.64 19.47 17.97
N GLU A 158 -8.80 18.73 18.73
CA GLU A 158 -7.34 18.86 18.69
C GLU A 158 -6.73 18.57 17.31
N LEU A 159 -7.39 17.75 16.48
CA LEU A 159 -6.95 17.44 15.11
C LEU A 159 -7.39 18.47 14.08
N ASP A 160 -8.39 19.28 14.39
CA ASP A 160 -8.82 20.39 13.55
C ASP A 160 -8.00 21.67 13.83
N PHE A 161 -7.44 21.80 15.03
CA PHE A 161 -6.44 22.81 15.38
C PHE A 161 -5.01 22.28 15.22
N ASP A 162 -4.59 22.06 13.97
CA ASP A 162 -3.19 21.93 13.53
C ASP A 162 -2.24 20.99 14.34
N THR A 163 -2.76 19.89 14.87
CA THR A 163 -1.97 18.78 15.45
C THR A 163 -1.94 17.55 14.53
N ALA A 164 -2.29 17.72 13.25
CA ALA A 164 -2.17 16.66 12.24
C ALA A 164 -0.72 16.16 12.07
N PHE A 165 0.28 16.93 12.51
CA PHE A 165 1.69 16.64 12.29
C PHE A 165 2.21 15.38 13.00
N MET A 166 1.75 15.08 14.23
CA MET A 166 2.25 13.95 15.02
C MET A 166 1.58 12.61 14.69
N ILE A 167 0.26 12.58 14.43
CA ILE A 167 -0.42 11.37 13.94
C ILE A 167 0.00 11.06 12.51
N CYS A 168 0.22 12.09 11.69
CA CYS A 168 0.75 11.95 10.35
C CYS A 168 2.20 11.44 10.37
N MET A 169 3.03 11.70 11.39
CA MET A 169 4.38 11.10 11.45
C MET A 169 4.35 9.58 11.55
N PHE A 170 3.51 9.00 12.42
CA PHE A 170 3.37 7.54 12.51
C PHE A 170 2.77 6.94 11.23
N CYS A 171 1.74 7.56 10.63
CA CYS A 171 1.15 7.09 9.37
C CYS A 171 1.99 7.41 8.11
N LYS A 172 2.92 8.37 8.14
CA LYS A 172 3.89 8.65 7.07
C LYS A 172 5.07 7.68 7.15
N GLN A 173 5.57 7.40 8.36
CA GLN A 173 6.64 6.42 8.57
C GLN A 173 6.18 4.99 8.25
N ASN A 174 4.91 4.63 8.53
CA ASN A 174 4.39 3.29 8.22
C ASN A 174 4.12 3.05 6.73
N ARG A 175 4.08 4.12 5.92
CA ARG A 175 3.95 4.04 4.46
C ARG A 175 5.29 3.83 3.78
N ARG A 176 6.36 4.44 4.28
CA ARG A 176 7.66 4.37 3.62
C ARG A 176 8.25 2.96 3.65
N LEU A 177 8.86 2.54 2.54
CA LEU A 177 9.71 1.36 2.51
C LEU A 177 10.98 1.63 3.31
N LEU A 178 11.29 0.75 4.25
CA LEU A 178 12.47 0.83 5.11
C LEU A 178 13.64 0.04 4.51
N LYS A 179 14.82 0.11 5.14
CA LYS A 179 16.04 -0.53 4.61
C LYS A 179 15.82 -2.02 4.32
N GLU A 180 15.09 -2.70 5.20
CA GLU A 180 14.74 -4.12 5.14
C GLU A 180 13.84 -4.45 3.93
N ASP A 181 13.05 -3.50 3.46
CA ASP A 181 12.26 -3.66 2.24
C ASP A 181 13.12 -3.71 0.97
N TYR A 182 14.28 -3.04 0.98
CA TYR A 182 15.23 -3.00 -0.14
C TYR A 182 16.25 -4.14 -0.11
N ASP A 183 16.50 -4.74 1.07
CA ASP A 183 17.49 -5.80 1.28
C ASP A 183 17.03 -7.14 0.71
N ARG A 184 17.09 -7.24 -0.62
CA ARG A 184 16.60 -8.37 -1.42
C ARG A 184 17.49 -8.59 -2.64
N PRO A 185 17.52 -9.81 -3.21
CA PRO A 185 18.09 -10.03 -4.53
C PRO A 185 17.52 -9.05 -5.57
N CYS A 186 18.36 -8.60 -6.51
CA CYS A 186 18.01 -7.52 -7.45
C CYS A 186 16.73 -7.81 -8.28
N GLN A 187 16.53 -9.06 -8.69
CA GLN A 187 15.32 -9.48 -9.40
C GLN A 187 14.07 -9.38 -8.50
N ASP A 188 14.17 -9.88 -7.27
CA ASP A 188 13.08 -9.83 -6.29
C ASP A 188 12.73 -8.39 -5.94
N LEU A 189 13.73 -7.53 -5.78
CA LEU A 189 13.53 -6.10 -5.57
C LEU A 189 12.81 -5.45 -6.77
N ALA A 190 13.25 -5.73 -8.00
CA ALA A 190 12.63 -5.16 -9.20
C ALA A 190 11.16 -5.55 -9.33
N VAL A 191 10.79 -6.78 -8.97
CA VAL A 191 9.39 -7.25 -8.92
C VAL A 191 8.65 -6.62 -7.73
N TYR A 192 9.26 -6.57 -6.55
CA TYR A 192 8.66 -6.03 -5.32
C TYR A 192 8.27 -4.55 -5.43
N LEU A 193 9.07 -3.78 -6.17
CA LEU A 193 8.84 -2.35 -6.41
C LEU A 193 7.62 -2.09 -7.31
N LEU A 194 7.17 -3.05 -8.12
CA LEU A 194 5.96 -2.86 -8.93
C LEU A 194 4.72 -2.66 -8.04
N GLY A 195 3.91 -1.66 -8.38
CA GLY A 195 2.73 -1.24 -7.61
C GLY A 195 3.04 -0.34 -6.41
N LYS A 196 4.31 -0.16 -6.02
CA LYS A 196 4.73 0.79 -4.97
C LYS A 196 4.64 2.23 -5.49
N ILE A 197 4.63 3.21 -4.59
CA ILE A 197 4.46 4.62 -4.96
C ILE A 197 5.79 5.34 -4.77
N LEU A 198 6.37 5.88 -5.86
CA LEU A 198 7.49 6.81 -5.75
C LEU A 198 6.96 8.20 -5.39
N VAL A 199 7.49 8.79 -4.33
CA VAL A 199 7.08 10.10 -3.82
C VAL A 199 8.24 11.08 -3.85
N ARG A 200 8.01 12.27 -4.42
CA ARG A 200 8.96 13.40 -4.44
C ARG A 200 8.32 14.61 -3.75
N LYS A 201 9.02 15.17 -2.76
CA LYS A 201 8.68 16.45 -2.11
C LYS A 201 9.58 17.58 -2.61
N LEU A 202 9.00 18.49 -3.38
CA LEU A 202 9.68 19.67 -3.91
C LEU A 202 9.99 20.68 -2.79
N GLU A 203 10.96 21.57 -3.04
CA GLU A 203 11.41 22.56 -2.06
C GLU A 203 10.33 23.57 -1.67
N ASN A 204 9.40 23.84 -2.59
CA ASN A 204 8.22 24.68 -2.34
C ASN A 204 7.09 23.93 -1.59
N GLY A 205 7.33 22.71 -1.11
CA GLY A 205 6.34 21.88 -0.43
C GLY A 205 5.43 21.05 -1.35
N GLY A 206 5.53 21.23 -2.68
CA GLY A 206 4.74 20.44 -3.62
C GLY A 206 5.06 18.95 -3.57
N ILE A 207 4.03 18.10 -3.61
CA ILE A 207 4.18 16.64 -3.58
C ILE A 207 3.83 16.05 -4.95
N LEU A 208 4.72 15.21 -5.47
CA LEU A 208 4.54 14.45 -6.69
C LEU A 208 4.51 12.96 -6.34
N LYS A 209 3.54 12.21 -6.89
CA LYS A 209 3.45 10.75 -6.66
C LYS A 209 3.18 10.02 -7.97
N GLY A 210 3.82 8.87 -8.12
CA GLY A 210 3.54 7.93 -9.21
C GLY A 210 3.67 6.48 -8.77
N VAL A 211 2.72 5.64 -9.18
CA VAL A 211 2.80 4.19 -9.00
C VAL A 211 3.86 3.64 -9.95
N ILE A 212 4.79 2.83 -9.44
CA ILE A 212 5.82 2.16 -10.24
C ILE A 212 5.17 1.05 -11.06
N VAL A 213 5.21 1.17 -12.39
CA VAL A 213 4.54 0.22 -13.30
C VAL A 213 5.50 -0.58 -14.17
N GLU A 214 6.79 -0.24 -14.14
CA GLU A 214 7.82 -0.88 -14.95
C GLU A 214 9.20 -0.73 -14.29
N THR A 215 9.96 -1.82 -14.21
CA THR A 215 11.31 -1.90 -13.66
C THR A 215 12.24 -2.74 -14.55
N GLU A 216 13.55 -2.52 -14.45
CA GLU A 216 14.60 -3.36 -15.03
C GLU A 216 15.62 -3.70 -13.95
N CYS A 217 16.12 -4.93 -13.90
CA CYS A 217 17.20 -5.30 -12.98
C CYS A 217 18.54 -5.42 -13.71
N TYR A 218 19.59 -4.91 -13.09
CA TYR A 218 20.98 -5.04 -13.50
C TYR A 218 21.72 -5.77 -12.40
N LEU A 219 22.21 -6.99 -12.68
CA LEU A 219 22.71 -7.89 -11.63
C LEU A 219 24.13 -7.55 -11.16
N GLY A 220 24.83 -6.66 -11.87
CA GLY A 220 26.27 -6.46 -11.68
C GLY A 220 27.07 -7.72 -11.99
N GLY A 221 28.34 -7.76 -11.56
CA GLY A 221 29.21 -8.90 -11.76
C GLY A 221 29.34 -9.28 -13.25
N ASP A 222 28.73 -10.40 -13.62
CA ASP A 222 28.73 -10.96 -14.97
C ASP A 222 27.75 -10.28 -15.95
N ASP A 223 26.83 -9.44 -15.46
CA ASP A 223 25.83 -8.77 -16.29
C ASP A 223 26.47 -7.73 -17.20
N LYS A 224 26.78 -8.13 -18.44
CA LYS A 224 27.39 -7.27 -19.48
C LYS A 224 26.58 -6.02 -19.83
N ALA A 225 25.30 -5.98 -19.46
CA ALA A 225 24.46 -4.81 -19.64
C ALA A 225 24.54 -3.82 -18.46
N SER A 226 25.14 -4.22 -17.33
CA SER A 226 25.31 -3.40 -16.13
C SER A 226 26.51 -2.46 -16.25
N HIS A 227 26.40 -1.28 -15.66
CA HIS A 227 27.54 -0.37 -15.49
C HIS A 227 28.62 -0.93 -14.55
N SER A 228 28.28 -1.87 -13.69
CA SER A 228 29.21 -2.57 -12.80
C SER A 228 29.84 -3.83 -13.41
N TYR A 229 29.59 -4.10 -14.70
CA TYR A 229 30.21 -5.24 -15.40
C TYR A 229 31.74 -5.17 -15.31
N ASN A 230 32.35 -6.26 -14.83
CA ASN A 230 33.82 -6.40 -14.70
C ASN A 230 34.49 -5.31 -13.82
N GLY A 231 33.74 -4.72 -12.88
CA GLY A 231 34.26 -3.77 -11.91
C GLY A 231 35.07 -4.44 -10.79
N ASN A 232 36.12 -3.76 -10.29
CA ASN A 232 37.00 -4.23 -9.22
C ASN A 232 36.44 -4.04 -7.79
N ALA A 233 35.28 -3.40 -7.65
CA ALA A 233 34.59 -3.22 -6.38
C ALA A 233 33.52 -4.31 -6.21
N GLU A 234 33.09 -4.57 -4.97
CA GLU A 234 31.91 -5.40 -4.65
C GLU A 234 30.79 -5.10 -5.67
N PRO A 235 30.35 -6.09 -6.49
CA PRO A 235 29.47 -5.83 -7.61
C PRO A 235 28.10 -5.34 -7.11
N GLY A 236 27.83 -4.05 -7.32
CA GLY A 236 26.53 -3.46 -7.03
C GLY A 236 25.49 -3.87 -8.08
N ALA A 237 24.38 -4.45 -7.61
CA ALA A 237 23.19 -4.73 -8.42
C ALA A 237 22.14 -3.61 -8.21
N VAL A 238 21.41 -3.24 -9.25
CA VAL A 238 20.45 -2.10 -9.20
C VAL A 238 19.14 -2.43 -9.91
N ALA A 239 18.03 -2.06 -9.29
CA ALA A 239 16.72 -2.01 -9.92
C ALA A 239 16.45 -0.59 -10.48
N LEU A 240 16.35 -0.47 -11.80
CA LEU A 240 15.95 0.75 -12.49
C LEU A 240 14.42 0.86 -12.50
N VAL A 241 13.87 1.93 -11.93
CA VAL A 241 12.47 2.33 -12.13
C VAL A 241 12.35 2.99 -13.50
N ARG A 242 11.54 2.39 -14.38
CA ARG A 242 11.51 2.77 -15.80
C ARG A 242 10.26 3.54 -16.20
N ALA A 243 9.14 3.32 -15.53
CA ALA A 243 7.94 4.11 -15.75
C ALA A 243 7.07 4.22 -14.50
N LEU A 244 6.34 5.33 -14.43
CA LEU A 244 5.34 5.59 -13.40
C LEU A 244 3.97 5.86 -14.01
N GLN A 245 2.90 5.41 -13.35
CA GLN A 245 1.57 5.97 -13.52
C GLN A 245 1.40 7.13 -12.54
N PRO A 246 1.31 8.38 -12.99
CA PRO A 246 1.14 9.52 -12.08
C PRO A 246 -0.22 9.46 -11.36
N VAL A 247 -0.18 9.77 -10.06
CA VAL A 247 -1.38 9.79 -9.19
C VAL A 247 -1.51 11.08 -8.37
N CYS A 248 -0.45 11.89 -8.23
CA CYS A 248 -0.51 13.20 -7.58
C CYS A 248 0.49 14.17 -8.21
N GLY A 249 0.13 15.46 -8.31
CA GLY A 249 1.02 16.51 -8.82
C GLY A 249 1.16 16.56 -10.35
N THR A 250 0.21 16.01 -11.10
CA THR A 250 0.28 15.87 -12.58
C THR A 250 0.46 17.21 -13.31
N SER A 251 -0.23 18.27 -12.89
CA SER A 251 -0.07 19.61 -13.47
C SER A 251 1.34 20.17 -13.31
N ILE A 252 1.98 19.91 -12.16
CA ILE A 252 3.36 20.31 -11.89
C ILE A 252 4.33 19.50 -12.76
N MET A 253 4.12 18.18 -12.83
CA MET A 253 4.90 17.28 -13.69
C MET A 253 4.82 17.68 -15.18
N GLU A 254 3.63 18.04 -15.66
CA GLU A 254 3.42 18.58 -17.02
C GLU A 254 4.19 19.88 -17.24
N GLY A 255 4.22 20.76 -16.24
CA GLY A 255 5.04 21.96 -16.27
C GLY A 255 6.53 21.66 -16.44
N PHE A 256 7.08 20.69 -15.69
CA PHE A 256 8.48 20.26 -15.84
C PHE A 256 8.75 19.66 -17.22
N ARG A 257 7.86 18.78 -17.70
CA ARG A 257 7.98 18.12 -19.01
C ARG A 257 7.91 19.12 -20.16
N SER A 258 7.03 20.12 -20.07
CA SER A 258 6.90 21.19 -21.06
C SER A 258 8.15 22.05 -21.14
N ARG A 259 8.71 22.45 -19.98
CA ARG A 259 9.95 23.26 -19.91
C ARG A 259 11.16 22.52 -20.49
N ALA A 260 11.27 21.21 -20.26
CA ALA A 260 12.33 20.40 -20.84
C ALA A 260 12.15 20.21 -22.36
N GLY A 261 10.90 20.01 -22.82
CA GLY A 261 10.55 19.85 -24.24
C GLY A 261 10.83 21.08 -25.10
N ALA A 262 10.65 22.29 -24.53
CA ALA A 262 10.95 23.57 -25.19
C ALA A 262 12.43 23.74 -25.59
N LYS A 263 13.35 22.97 -24.98
CA LYS A 263 14.78 22.95 -25.35
C LYS A 263 15.09 22.01 -26.52
N SER A 264 14.17 21.12 -26.89
CA SER A 264 14.33 20.21 -28.04
C SER A 264 13.58 20.75 -29.26
N LYS A 265 14.25 20.94 -30.40
CA LYS A 265 13.70 21.50 -31.65
C LYS A 265 12.60 20.64 -32.34
N ALA A 266 11.99 19.67 -31.66
CA ALA A 266 11.13 18.65 -32.27
C ALA A 266 9.73 18.47 -31.64
N ALA A 267 9.36 19.23 -30.61
CA ALA A 267 8.05 19.07 -29.97
C ALA A 267 7.02 20.09 -30.48
N ASN A 268 5.99 19.60 -31.18
CA ASN A 268 4.84 20.40 -31.58
C ASN A 268 4.07 20.88 -30.33
N PRO A 269 4.03 22.19 -30.02
CA PRO A 269 3.57 22.72 -28.73
C PRO A 269 2.04 22.61 -28.50
N ARG A 270 1.28 22.01 -29.43
CA ARG A 270 -0.20 21.95 -29.39
C ARG A 270 -0.80 20.64 -28.88
N ARG A 271 0.00 19.64 -28.51
CA ARG A 271 -0.51 18.37 -27.94
C ARG A 271 -0.10 18.29 -26.46
N GLY A 272 -1.06 18.51 -25.56
CA GLY A 272 -0.87 18.29 -24.13
C GLY A 272 -0.45 16.86 -23.81
N PHE A 273 0.12 16.65 -22.63
CA PHE A 273 0.48 15.30 -22.17
C PHE A 273 -0.78 14.55 -21.72
N THR A 274 -0.84 13.26 -22.01
CA THR A 274 -1.80 12.38 -21.35
C THR A 274 -1.18 11.89 -20.03
N ASN A 275 -2.02 11.55 -19.04
CA ASN A 275 -1.51 10.98 -17.79
C ASN A 275 -0.59 9.77 -18.02
N SER A 276 -0.91 8.95 -19.03
CA SER A 276 -0.12 7.77 -19.42
C SER A 276 1.19 8.06 -20.14
N SER A 277 1.43 9.27 -20.65
CA SER A 277 2.64 9.61 -21.42
C SER A 277 3.61 10.50 -20.66
N LEU A 278 3.22 10.95 -19.46
CA LEU A 278 3.97 11.89 -18.65
C LEU A 278 5.27 11.27 -18.10
N CYS A 279 5.15 10.04 -17.59
CA CYS A 279 6.22 9.29 -16.93
C CYS A 279 6.51 7.91 -17.59
N ASN A 280 6.16 7.72 -18.87
CA ASN A 280 6.33 6.43 -19.57
C ASN A 280 7.73 6.21 -20.16
N GLY A 281 8.75 6.33 -19.31
CA GLY A 281 10.14 6.09 -19.66
C GLY A 281 11.09 6.72 -18.64
N PRO A 282 12.33 6.20 -18.53
CA PRO A 282 13.23 6.53 -17.41
C PRO A 282 13.64 8.00 -17.44
N SER A 283 13.99 8.55 -18.60
CA SER A 283 14.30 9.98 -18.70
C SER A 283 13.05 10.86 -18.54
N LYS A 284 11.88 10.37 -18.96
CA LYS A 284 10.62 11.14 -18.88
C LYS A 284 10.17 11.29 -17.43
N LEU A 285 10.19 10.20 -16.67
CA LEU A 285 9.83 10.24 -15.26
C LEU A 285 10.81 11.09 -14.45
N CYS A 286 12.13 11.03 -14.74
CA CYS A 286 13.09 11.88 -14.02
C CYS A 286 12.80 13.38 -14.23
N ILE A 287 12.49 13.78 -15.47
CA ILE A 287 12.08 15.16 -15.78
C ILE A 287 10.77 15.50 -15.06
N ALA A 288 9.75 14.65 -15.17
CA ALA A 288 8.44 14.90 -14.57
C ALA A 288 8.51 15.03 -13.04
N MET A 289 9.38 14.25 -12.40
CA MET A 289 9.56 14.20 -10.94
C MET A 289 10.64 15.16 -10.43
N ASP A 290 11.26 15.98 -11.29
CA ASP A 290 12.41 16.82 -10.92
C ASP A 290 13.51 16.03 -10.18
N ILE A 291 13.87 14.87 -10.74
CA ILE A 291 14.96 14.01 -10.26
C ILE A 291 16.18 14.30 -11.11
N THR A 292 17.21 14.83 -10.47
CA THR A 292 18.50 15.14 -11.09
C THR A 292 19.63 14.48 -10.32
N LYS A 293 20.82 14.43 -10.94
CA LYS A 293 22.01 13.94 -10.24
C LYS A 293 22.29 14.76 -8.98
N ASP A 294 22.17 16.07 -9.07
CA ASP A 294 22.54 16.99 -7.99
C ASP A 294 21.58 16.95 -6.79
N ASN A 295 20.31 16.61 -7.03
CA ASN A 295 19.29 16.65 -5.98
C ASN A 295 18.84 15.27 -5.48
N SER A 296 19.20 14.17 -6.15
CA SER A 296 18.66 12.83 -5.85
C SER A 296 19.69 11.71 -5.84
N ASN A 297 20.90 11.90 -6.36
CA ASN A 297 21.93 10.87 -6.31
C ASN A 297 22.37 10.62 -4.85
N GLU A 298 22.72 9.37 -4.53
CA GLU A 298 23.20 8.95 -3.19
C GLU A 298 22.21 9.15 -2.03
N LEU A 299 20.95 9.50 -2.30
CA LEU A 299 19.92 9.53 -1.28
C LEU A 299 19.62 8.12 -0.76
N ASP A 300 19.66 7.96 0.56
CA ASP A 300 19.15 6.77 1.23
C ASP A 300 17.61 6.78 1.22
N LEU A 301 17.03 5.95 0.35
CA LEU A 301 15.56 5.80 0.21
C LEU A 301 14.92 5.03 1.37
N GLY A 302 15.69 4.33 2.22
CA GLY A 302 15.19 3.68 3.44
C GLY A 302 15.27 4.54 4.70
N SER A 303 16.18 5.52 4.75
CA SER A 303 16.38 6.37 5.93
C SER A 303 15.24 7.37 6.15
N SER A 304 14.55 7.27 7.28
CA SER A 304 13.46 8.18 7.68
C SER A 304 13.84 9.67 7.71
N LEU A 305 15.14 10.01 7.71
CA LEU A 305 15.66 11.37 7.64
C LEU A 305 15.60 11.99 6.24
N ASN A 306 15.51 11.18 5.18
CA ASN A 306 15.36 11.68 3.82
C ASN A 306 13.91 12.08 3.57
N GLU A 307 13.65 13.37 3.49
CA GLU A 307 12.31 13.91 3.19
C GLU A 307 12.13 14.29 1.71
N ARG A 308 13.12 14.08 0.85
CA ARG A 308 13.14 14.62 -0.52
C ARG A 308 12.53 13.66 -1.55
N LEU A 309 12.89 12.38 -1.44
CA LEU A 309 12.50 11.32 -2.36
C LEU A 309 12.41 10.00 -1.58
N TRP A 310 11.26 9.33 -1.58
CA TRP A 310 11.09 8.03 -0.92
C TRP A 310 10.10 7.16 -1.68
N ILE A 311 10.01 5.89 -1.31
CA ILE A 311 9.01 4.97 -1.84
C ILE A 311 8.03 4.61 -0.72
N GLU A 312 6.74 4.64 -1.02
CA GLU A 312 5.69 4.17 -0.13
C GLU A 312 5.20 2.79 -0.57
N LYS A 313 4.74 1.99 0.41
CA LYS A 313 3.86 0.85 0.20
C LYS A 313 2.72 1.31 -0.71
N GLY A 314 2.48 0.56 -1.79
CA GLY A 314 1.42 0.88 -2.74
C GLY A 314 0.04 0.84 -2.08
N ALA A 315 -0.94 1.57 -2.62
CA ALA A 315 -2.35 1.23 -2.40
C ALA A 315 -2.52 -0.15 -3.02
N GLY A 316 -2.84 -1.19 -2.23
CA GLY A 316 -2.57 -2.58 -2.60
C GLY A 316 -3.34 -3.09 -3.82
N LEU A 317 -2.82 -2.69 -4.98
CA LEU A 317 -2.95 -3.41 -6.22
C LEU A 317 -2.44 -4.82 -5.90
N SER A 318 -3.36 -5.78 -5.85
CA SER A 318 -3.06 -7.19 -6.00
C SER A 318 -2.33 -7.34 -7.35
N VAL A 319 -0.99 -7.23 -7.30
CA VAL A 319 -0.13 -7.33 -8.47
C VAL A 319 0.06 -8.80 -8.88
N ARG A 320 -0.41 -9.74 -8.05
CA ARG A 320 -0.30 -11.18 -8.31
C ARG A 320 -1.18 -11.53 -9.53
N GLY A 321 -0.53 -12.04 -10.58
CA GLY A 321 -1.19 -12.45 -11.83
C GLY A 321 -1.24 -11.39 -12.95
N ARG A 322 -0.49 -10.28 -12.84
CA ARG A 322 -0.41 -9.22 -13.88
C ARG A 322 1.00 -8.67 -14.10
N ILE A 323 2.06 -9.43 -13.82
CA ILE A 323 3.45 -9.01 -14.10
C ILE A 323 3.96 -9.78 -15.30
N LEU A 324 4.52 -9.06 -16.27
CA LEU A 324 5.26 -9.65 -17.38
C LEU A 324 6.75 -9.44 -17.20
N ASN A 325 7.53 -10.49 -17.46
CA ASN A 325 8.98 -10.40 -17.62
C ASN A 325 9.36 -10.48 -19.09
N THR A 326 10.22 -9.57 -19.55
CA THR A 326 10.67 -9.46 -20.94
C THR A 326 12.14 -9.11 -20.99
N SER A 327 12.75 -9.12 -22.17
CA SER A 327 14.09 -8.58 -22.37
C SER A 327 14.12 -7.07 -22.09
N ARG A 328 15.25 -6.59 -21.54
CA ARG A 328 15.49 -5.18 -21.23
C ARG A 328 15.53 -4.33 -22.50
N ILE A 329 15.22 -3.04 -22.39
CA ILE A 329 15.18 -2.12 -23.52
C ILE A 329 16.47 -1.32 -23.62
N GLY A 330 17.01 -1.25 -24.84
CA GLY A 330 18.17 -0.41 -25.14
C GLY A 330 19.49 -1.09 -24.82
N ILE A 331 19.48 -2.41 -24.61
CA ILE A 331 20.70 -3.21 -24.46
C ILE A 331 21.24 -3.54 -25.87
N GLY A 332 22.48 -3.14 -26.13
CA GLY A 332 23.15 -3.36 -27.41
C GLY A 332 23.67 -4.80 -27.56
N PRO A 333 23.97 -5.23 -28.80
CA PRO A 333 24.41 -6.60 -29.10
C PRO A 333 25.72 -6.99 -28.41
N SER A 334 26.53 -6.02 -27.98
CA SER A 334 27.77 -6.23 -27.22
C SER A 334 27.54 -6.88 -25.85
N ALA A 335 26.30 -6.87 -25.34
CA ALA A 335 25.96 -7.56 -24.09
C ALA A 335 25.70 -9.07 -24.28
N GLU A 336 25.80 -9.59 -25.51
CA GLU A 336 25.69 -11.02 -25.83
C GLU A 336 24.41 -11.66 -25.28
N GLU A 337 24.49 -12.72 -24.48
CA GLU A 337 23.32 -13.41 -23.92
C GLU A 337 22.45 -12.49 -23.05
N TRP A 338 23.03 -11.44 -22.45
CA TRP A 338 22.36 -10.50 -21.55
C TRP A 338 21.36 -9.58 -22.25
N VAL A 339 21.40 -9.53 -23.59
CA VAL A 339 20.40 -8.85 -24.43
C VAL A 339 19.03 -9.51 -24.27
N ASN A 340 18.99 -10.85 -24.22
CA ASN A 340 17.75 -11.61 -24.26
C ASN A 340 17.24 -12.04 -22.88
N LYS A 341 18.06 -11.91 -21.81
CA LYS A 341 17.65 -12.29 -20.45
C LYS A 341 16.37 -11.54 -20.03
N PRO A 342 15.37 -12.23 -19.42
CA PRO A 342 14.08 -11.65 -19.08
C PRO A 342 14.15 -10.84 -17.77
N LEU A 343 14.93 -9.75 -17.79
CA LEU A 343 15.30 -8.93 -16.63
C LEU A 343 14.56 -7.58 -16.59
N ARG A 344 13.46 -7.46 -17.31
CA ARG A 344 12.56 -6.30 -17.32
C ARG A 344 11.16 -6.73 -16.91
N PHE A 345 10.57 -6.06 -15.93
CA PHE A 345 9.28 -6.41 -15.34
C PHE A 345 8.29 -5.26 -15.49
N TYR A 346 7.04 -5.53 -15.85
CA TYR A 346 6.01 -4.48 -15.90
C TYR A 346 4.59 -5.00 -15.67
N LEU A 347 3.69 -4.07 -15.31
CA LEU A 347 2.27 -4.36 -15.08
C LEU A 347 1.52 -4.54 -16.41
N LEU A 348 1.03 -5.77 -16.63
CA LEU A 348 0.23 -6.17 -17.79
C LEU A 348 -0.97 -5.23 -17.97
N GLY A 349 -1.11 -4.67 -19.18
CA GLY A 349 -2.24 -3.80 -19.55
C GLY A 349 -2.16 -2.36 -19.03
N ASN A 350 -1.15 -2.02 -18.22
CA ASN A 350 -1.01 -0.65 -17.73
C ASN A 350 -0.58 0.30 -18.85
N ARG A 351 -1.34 1.38 -19.06
CA ARG A 351 -1.14 2.33 -20.16
C ARG A 351 0.12 3.18 -20.02
N SER A 352 0.72 3.23 -18.83
CA SER A 352 1.88 4.05 -18.52
C SER A 352 3.21 3.31 -18.73
N VAL A 353 3.18 2.02 -19.07
CA VAL A 353 4.37 1.24 -19.43
C VAL A 353 5.04 1.85 -20.66
N SER A 354 6.37 1.97 -20.62
CA SER A 354 7.15 2.70 -21.64
C SER A 354 7.11 2.02 -23.02
N LYS A 355 7.19 0.68 -23.08
CA LYS A 355 7.11 -0.10 -24.33
C LYS A 355 6.49 -1.48 -24.10
N ARG A 356 5.24 -1.66 -24.47
CA ARG A 356 4.53 -2.94 -24.30
C ARG A 356 5.07 -4.02 -25.26
N ASP A 357 5.23 -5.24 -24.76
CA ASP A 357 5.54 -6.42 -25.58
C ASP A 357 4.24 -7.13 -25.92
N LYS A 358 3.64 -6.76 -27.05
CA LYS A 358 2.32 -7.27 -27.45
C LYS A 358 2.26 -8.80 -27.52
N LYS A 359 3.36 -9.45 -27.96
CA LYS A 359 3.40 -10.91 -28.07
C LYS A 359 3.39 -11.56 -26.68
N ALA A 360 4.19 -11.04 -25.76
CA ALA A 360 4.20 -11.52 -24.37
C ALA A 360 2.86 -11.25 -23.67
N GLU A 361 2.23 -10.09 -23.93
CA GLU A 361 0.91 -9.75 -23.41
C GLU A 361 -0.18 -10.69 -23.93
N GLU A 362 -0.24 -10.92 -25.25
CA GLU A 362 -1.17 -11.86 -25.88
C GLU A 362 -1.03 -13.26 -25.29
N PHE A 363 0.20 -13.78 -25.18
CA PHE A 363 0.49 -15.08 -24.57
C PHE A 363 0.02 -15.18 -23.11
N ALA A 364 0.25 -14.14 -22.31
CA ALA A 364 -0.17 -14.10 -20.91
C ALA A 364 -1.68 -13.91 -20.70
N THR A 365 -2.39 -13.31 -21.67
CA THR A 365 -3.87 -13.28 -21.65
C THR A 365 -4.50 -14.61 -22.05
N VAL A 366 -3.84 -15.40 -22.91
CA VAL A 366 -4.34 -16.71 -23.36
C VAL A 366 -4.12 -17.80 -22.32
N THR A 367 -3.03 -17.72 -21.55
CA THR A 367 -2.71 -18.67 -20.47
C THR A 367 -3.46 -18.42 -19.15
N LYS A 368 -4.37 -17.43 -19.09
CA LYS A 368 -5.33 -17.29 -17.98
C LYS A 368 -6.55 -18.21 -18.17
N VAL A 369 -6.29 -19.51 -18.20
CA VAL A 369 -7.23 -20.57 -17.82
C VAL A 369 -6.44 -21.49 -16.90
N ASP A 370 -7.04 -21.73 -15.73
CA ASP A 370 -6.59 -22.47 -14.54
C ASP A 370 -5.84 -21.67 -13.46
#